data_AF-A0A4Y2MT65-F1
#
_entry.id   AF-A0A4Y2MT65-F1
#
_cell.length_a   1.000
_cell.length_b   1.000
_cell.length_c   1.000
_cell.angle_alpha   90.00
_cell.angle_beta   90.00
_cell.angle_gamma   90.00
#
_symmetry.space_group_name_H-M   'P 1'
#
loop_
_entity.id
_entity.type
_entity.pdbx_description
1 polymer ?
#
loop_
_entity_poly.entity_id
_entity_poly.type
_entity_poly.pdbx_seq_one_letter_code
_entity_poly.pdbx_strand_id
1 'polypeptide(L)'
;MFQIPSDFLQICFSWVIGIMPFPIKSEDEANYIRVTRLKQDIVTNEAEFKGAEFENKATGWTHYPAISIDEDIISADEDLKSVGKINIFSDDSKMEQGVGSAFCAFDSQQSIIKTWQARLQDKNSIFQAELVGIREGINYATTTAIETKIWSDSQSSLKAIANQKTTTPKARQIQESFLQSSNIRLGWIKVNVGHLGDEKADELAKGAIISTEVPLLQIPFPRSSTERELKEIALAKWQKQ
;
A
#
# COMPACT_ATOMS: atom_id res chain seq x y z
N MET A 1 18.72 -51.43 20.71
CA MET A 1 18.06 -50.22 21.25
C MET A 1 17.95 -49.25 20.10
N PHE A 2 16.75 -49.08 19.53
CA PHE A 2 16.54 -48.15 18.41
C PHE A 2 16.58 -46.72 18.95
N GLN A 3 17.57 -45.95 18.52
CA GLN A 3 17.77 -44.57 18.93
C GLN A 3 16.91 -43.71 17.99
N ILE A 4 15.77 -43.23 18.49
CA ILE A 4 14.93 -42.28 17.74
C ILE A 4 15.75 -40.99 17.62
N PRO A 5 16.02 -40.47 16.40
CA PRO A 5 16.73 -39.21 16.22
C PRO A 5 15.99 -38.09 16.96
N SER A 6 16.71 -37.21 17.65
CA SER A 6 16.07 -36.12 18.41
C SER A 6 15.18 -35.24 17.53
N ASP A 7 15.54 -35.12 16.26
CA ASP A 7 14.80 -34.36 15.24
C ASP A 7 13.39 -34.93 15.03
N PHE A 8 13.23 -36.25 15.15
CA PHE A 8 11.94 -36.93 15.00
C PHE A 8 11.00 -36.61 16.17
N LEU A 9 11.51 -36.58 17.40
CA LEU A 9 10.73 -36.21 18.58
C LEU A 9 10.28 -34.75 18.53
N GLN A 10 11.14 -33.86 18.04
CA GLN A 10 10.82 -32.43 17.93
C GLN A 10 9.78 -32.15 16.83
N ILE A 11 9.82 -32.87 15.70
CA ILE A 11 8.80 -32.80 14.64
C ILE A 11 7.45 -33.32 15.16
N CYS A 12 7.43 -34.47 15.83
CA CYS A 12 6.19 -35.03 16.39
C CYS A 12 5.56 -34.13 17.46
N PHE A 13 6.36 -33.53 18.34
CA PHE A 13 5.85 -32.60 19.36
C PHE A 13 5.22 -31.35 18.72
N SER A 14 5.88 -30.79 17.70
CA SER A 14 5.42 -29.61 16.95
C SER A 14 4.08 -29.87 16.25
N TRP A 15 3.89 -31.08 15.70
CA TRP A 15 2.62 -31.54 15.13
C TRP A 15 1.49 -31.60 16.16
N VAL A 16 1.75 -32.13 17.36
CA VAL A 16 0.73 -32.26 18.42
C VAL A 16 0.26 -30.90 18.94
N ILE A 17 1.15 -29.90 18.99
CA ILE A 17 0.84 -28.55 19.48
C ILE A 17 0.40 -27.58 18.37
N GLY A 18 0.37 -28.02 17.10
CA GLY A 18 -0.03 -27.19 15.97
C GLY A 18 0.94 -26.04 15.64
N ILE A 19 2.21 -26.16 16.01
CA ILE A 19 3.25 -25.15 15.75
C ILE A 19 4.15 -25.66 14.63
N MET A 20 4.42 -24.82 13.64
CA MET A 20 5.35 -25.15 12.55
C MET A 20 6.74 -25.53 13.10
N PRO A 21 7.35 -26.65 12.65
CA PRO A 21 8.68 -27.05 13.06
C PRO A 21 9.72 -25.96 12.85
N PHE A 22 10.63 -25.80 13.81
CA PHE A 22 11.66 -24.76 13.78
C PHE A 22 12.50 -24.72 12.49
N PRO A 23 12.96 -25.86 11.91
CA PRO A 23 13.75 -25.83 10.68
C PRO A 23 12.99 -25.20 9.50
N ILE A 24 11.69 -25.50 9.36
CA ILE A 24 10.84 -24.97 8.28
C ILE A 24 10.63 -23.47 8.49
N LYS A 25 10.33 -23.06 9.73
CA LYS A 25 10.14 -21.65 10.07
C LYS A 25 11.43 -20.83 9.85
N SER A 26 12.58 -21.37 10.21
CA SER A 26 13.87 -20.71 10.02
C SER A 26 14.22 -20.57 8.54
N GLU A 27 13.88 -21.55 7.71
CA GLU A 27 14.08 -21.50 6.25
C GLU A 27 13.17 -20.45 5.61
N ASP A 28 11.90 -20.40 5.99
CA ASP A 28 10.91 -19.39 5.58
C ASP A 28 11.41 -17.97 5.88
N GLU A 29 11.83 -17.72 7.13
CA GLU A 29 12.33 -16.41 7.56
C GLU A 29 13.63 -16.01 6.84
N ALA A 30 14.54 -16.96 6.61
CA ALA A 30 15.76 -16.72 5.84
C ALA A 30 15.45 -16.34 4.38
N ASN A 31 14.51 -17.05 3.75
CA ASN A 31 14.06 -16.77 2.39
C ASN A 31 13.38 -15.40 2.28
N TYR A 32 12.54 -15.05 3.25
CA TYR A 32 11.93 -13.73 3.34
C TYR A 32 12.98 -12.61 3.39
N ILE A 33 14.03 -12.77 4.20
CA ILE A 33 15.12 -11.79 4.30
C ILE A 33 15.91 -11.69 2.99
N ARG A 34 16.23 -12.83 2.36
CA ARG A 34 16.96 -12.87 1.08
C ARG A 34 16.23 -12.07 -0.01
N VAL A 35 14.94 -12.30 -0.17
CA VAL A 35 14.13 -11.63 -1.20
C VAL A 35 13.91 -10.15 -0.86
N THR A 36 13.45 -9.85 0.35
CA THR A 36 12.95 -8.50 0.65
C THR A 36 14.04 -7.51 1.04
N ARG A 37 15.11 -7.97 1.70
CA ARG A 37 16.20 -7.12 2.20
C ARG A 37 17.47 -7.24 1.36
N LEU A 38 17.90 -8.45 1.03
CA LEU A 38 19.13 -8.67 0.24
C LEU A 38 18.90 -8.55 -1.27
N LYS A 39 17.64 -8.51 -1.72
CA LYS A 39 17.24 -8.45 -3.13
C LYS A 39 17.84 -9.60 -3.95
N GLN A 40 17.93 -10.77 -3.33
CA GLN A 40 18.39 -12.00 -3.95
C GLN A 40 17.19 -12.79 -4.47
N ASP A 41 17.37 -13.37 -5.64
CA ASP A 41 16.38 -14.27 -6.22
C ASP A 41 16.46 -15.63 -5.51
N ILE A 42 15.30 -16.21 -5.25
CA ILE A 42 15.19 -17.54 -4.67
C ILE A 42 14.25 -18.40 -5.51
N VAL A 43 14.57 -19.69 -5.57
CA VAL A 43 13.70 -20.70 -6.16
C VAL A 43 13.26 -21.61 -5.03
N THR A 44 11.94 -21.69 -4.85
CA THR A 44 11.31 -22.70 -4.00
C THR A 44 10.76 -23.81 -4.89
N ASN A 45 10.31 -24.92 -4.30
CA ASN A 45 9.73 -26.02 -5.07
C ASN A 45 8.43 -25.64 -5.82
N GLU A 46 7.81 -24.52 -5.45
CA GLU A 46 6.48 -24.12 -5.92
C GLU A 46 6.50 -22.79 -6.69
N ALA A 47 7.48 -21.91 -6.42
CA ALA A 47 7.57 -20.60 -7.06
C ALA A 47 9.00 -20.04 -7.10
N GLU A 48 9.26 -19.20 -8.10
CA GLU A 48 10.43 -18.34 -8.20
C GLU A 48 10.08 -16.94 -7.66
N PHE A 49 10.95 -16.38 -6.83
CA PHE A 49 10.81 -15.03 -6.30
C PHE A 49 12.00 -14.19 -6.74
N LYS A 50 11.73 -13.09 -7.43
CA LYS A 50 12.76 -12.15 -7.86
C LYS A 50 12.86 -11.00 -6.89
N GLY A 51 14.01 -10.84 -6.24
CA GLY A 51 14.21 -9.83 -5.20
C GLY A 51 13.93 -8.40 -5.68
N ALA A 52 14.27 -8.13 -6.94
CA ALA A 52 14.09 -6.83 -7.59
C ALA A 52 12.62 -6.39 -7.76
N GLU A 53 11.68 -7.33 -7.75
CA GLU A 53 10.24 -7.03 -7.94
C GLU A 53 9.58 -6.47 -6.67
N PHE A 54 10.23 -6.60 -5.50
CA PHE A 54 9.66 -6.19 -4.23
C PHE A 54 10.08 -4.80 -3.80
N GLU A 55 9.23 -4.12 -3.04
CA GLU A 55 9.53 -2.78 -2.55
C GLU A 55 10.78 -2.77 -1.63
N ASN A 56 11.52 -1.68 -1.73
CA ASN A 56 12.53 -1.32 -0.74
C ASN A 56 11.84 -0.62 0.43
N LYS A 57 12.29 -0.88 1.65
CA LYS A 57 11.95 0.01 2.76
C LYS A 57 12.91 1.18 2.74
N ALA A 58 12.37 2.37 2.85
CA ALA A 58 13.14 3.57 2.94
C ALA A 58 13.79 3.63 4.33
N THR A 59 15.09 3.93 4.38
CA THR A 59 15.90 3.95 5.59
C THR A 59 16.29 5.38 5.96
N GLY A 60 16.64 5.60 7.22
CA GLY A 60 17.04 6.93 7.73
C GLY A 60 15.91 7.96 7.70
N TRP A 61 16.28 9.21 7.96
CA TRP A 61 15.41 10.38 7.87
C TRP A 61 15.60 11.05 6.51
N THR A 62 14.51 11.47 5.87
CA THR A 62 14.58 12.23 4.60
C THR A 62 14.95 13.69 4.85
N HIS A 63 14.58 14.23 6.01
CA HIS A 63 14.84 15.62 6.39
C HIS A 63 15.28 15.71 7.85
N TYR A 64 15.89 16.83 8.22
CA TYR A 64 16.19 17.13 9.61
C TYR A 64 14.89 17.11 10.44
N PRO A 65 14.87 16.61 11.69
CA PRO A 65 13.63 16.48 12.47
C PRO A 65 12.83 17.77 12.70
N ALA A 66 13.45 18.94 12.48
CA ALA A 66 12.80 20.24 12.54
C ALA A 66 12.00 20.60 11.27
N ILE A 67 12.20 19.86 10.16
CA ILE A 67 11.42 20.01 8.93
C ILE A 67 10.30 18.97 9.01
N SER A 68 9.15 19.42 9.50
CA SER A 68 7.93 18.62 9.62
C SER A 68 6.83 19.18 8.72
N ILE A 69 5.97 18.29 8.24
CA ILE A 69 4.68 18.70 7.67
C ILE A 69 3.86 19.26 8.84
N ASP A 70 3.36 20.49 8.72
CA ASP A 70 2.48 21.07 9.72
C ASP A 70 1.24 20.19 9.91
N GLU A 71 0.80 20.03 11.16
CA GLU A 71 -0.36 19.19 11.50
C GLU A 71 -1.64 19.65 10.76
N ASP A 72 -1.74 20.95 10.44
CA ASP A 72 -2.86 21.53 9.68
C ASP A 72 -2.90 21.11 8.19
N ILE A 73 -1.82 20.53 7.65
CA ILE A 73 -1.75 20.06 6.26
C ILE A 73 -2.41 18.68 6.12
N ILE A 74 -2.32 17.84 7.15
CA ILE A 74 -2.89 16.48 7.15
C ILE A 74 -3.86 16.35 8.32
N SER A 75 -5.14 16.60 8.05
CA SER A 75 -6.19 16.36 9.04
C SER A 75 -6.59 14.89 9.02
N ALA A 76 -6.29 14.17 10.10
CA ALA A 76 -6.85 12.83 10.34
C ALA A 76 -8.30 12.89 10.89
N ASP A 77 -8.76 14.09 11.25
CA ASP A 77 -10.12 14.33 11.72
C ASP A 77 -11.02 14.81 10.57
N GLU A 78 -12.30 14.45 10.66
CA GLU A 78 -13.33 14.77 9.66
C GLU A 78 -13.67 16.28 9.74
N ASP A 79 -12.93 17.12 9.00
CA ASP A 79 -13.19 18.55 8.90
C ASP A 79 -13.74 18.93 7.51
N LEU A 80 -15.03 18.66 7.31
CA LEU A 80 -15.79 19.02 6.10
C LEU A 80 -15.95 20.53 5.90
N LYS A 81 -15.55 21.39 6.85
CA LYS A 81 -15.70 22.86 6.74
C LYS A 81 -14.52 23.52 6.03
N SER A 82 -13.35 22.89 5.99
CA SER A 82 -12.18 23.37 5.26
C SER A 82 -12.18 22.84 3.82
N VAL A 83 -13.20 23.17 3.04
CA VAL A 83 -13.32 22.78 1.62
C VAL A 83 -12.35 23.62 0.78
N GLY A 84 -11.50 22.96 -0.02
CA GLY A 84 -10.63 23.64 -0.99
C GLY A 84 -11.42 24.16 -2.19
N LYS A 85 -10.84 25.06 -3.00
CA LYS A 85 -11.45 25.49 -4.28
C LYS A 85 -11.61 24.32 -5.25
N ILE A 86 -10.67 23.38 -5.17
CA ILE A 86 -10.75 22.07 -5.80
C ILE A 86 -10.75 21.00 -4.70
N ASN A 87 -11.63 20.02 -4.82
CA ASN A 87 -11.66 18.84 -3.94
C ASN A 87 -11.33 17.61 -4.77
N ILE A 88 -10.27 16.91 -4.39
CA ILE A 88 -9.87 15.65 -5.01
C ILE A 88 -10.25 14.55 -4.04
N PHE A 89 -10.85 13.49 -4.54
CA PHE A 89 -11.14 12.28 -3.77
C PHE A 89 -10.31 11.16 -4.38
N SER A 90 -9.46 10.54 -3.56
CA SER A 90 -8.74 9.32 -3.94
C SER A 90 -9.46 8.12 -3.35
N ASP A 91 -9.43 7.02 -4.10
CA ASP A 91 -9.92 5.75 -3.60
C ASP A 91 -9.15 4.60 -4.25
N ASP A 92 -9.23 3.45 -3.59
CA ASP A 92 -8.63 2.20 -3.99
C ASP A 92 -9.67 1.09 -4.04
N SER A 93 -9.40 0.05 -4.82
CA SER A 93 -10.25 -1.13 -4.81
C SER A 93 -9.44 -2.39 -4.99
N LYS A 94 -9.91 -3.47 -4.38
CA LYS A 94 -9.35 -4.80 -4.57
C LYS A 94 -10.46 -5.81 -4.82
N MET A 95 -10.39 -6.47 -5.97
CA MET A 95 -11.27 -7.54 -6.38
C MET A 95 -10.43 -8.79 -6.72
N GLU A 96 -11.08 -9.93 -6.99
CA GLU A 96 -10.37 -11.14 -7.41
C GLU A 96 -9.56 -10.92 -8.69
N GLN A 97 -10.06 -10.06 -9.58
CA GLN A 97 -9.46 -9.77 -10.87
C GLN A 97 -8.29 -8.78 -10.79
N GLY A 98 -8.03 -8.13 -9.65
CA GLY A 98 -6.90 -7.21 -9.52
C GLY A 98 -7.12 -6.08 -8.52
N VAL A 99 -6.25 -5.07 -8.62
CA VAL A 99 -6.24 -3.90 -7.73
C VAL A 99 -6.38 -2.64 -8.58
N GLY A 100 -7.29 -1.75 -8.18
CA GLY A 100 -7.55 -0.48 -8.84
C GLY A 100 -7.17 0.69 -7.94
N SER A 101 -6.79 1.80 -8.56
CA SER A 101 -6.56 3.08 -7.90
C SER A 101 -7.16 4.17 -8.76
N ALA A 102 -7.81 5.14 -8.13
CA ALA A 102 -8.38 6.27 -8.84
C ALA A 102 -8.31 7.55 -8.03
N PHE A 103 -8.47 8.67 -8.74
CA PHE A 103 -8.93 9.90 -8.13
C PHE A 103 -9.91 10.62 -9.05
N CYS A 104 -10.78 11.42 -8.45
CA CYS A 104 -11.63 12.37 -9.15
C CYS A 104 -11.52 13.74 -8.50
N ALA A 105 -11.52 14.80 -9.32
CA ALA A 105 -11.43 16.17 -8.88
C ALA A 105 -12.75 16.89 -9.18
N PHE A 106 -13.22 17.64 -8.21
CA PHE A 106 -14.43 18.44 -8.24
C PHE A 106 -14.10 19.91 -8.03
N ASP A 107 -14.81 20.79 -8.73
CA ASP A 107 -14.78 22.22 -8.45
C ASP A 107 -15.71 22.61 -7.28
N SER A 108 -15.73 23.89 -6.95
CA SER A 108 -16.62 24.47 -5.92
C SER A 108 -18.12 24.28 -6.19
N GLN A 109 -18.51 23.94 -7.42
CA GLN A 109 -19.91 23.69 -7.83
C GLN A 109 -20.25 22.19 -7.83
N GLN A 110 -19.36 21.34 -7.29
CA GLN A 110 -19.51 19.88 -7.29
C GLN A 110 -19.59 19.28 -8.71
N SER A 111 -18.97 19.93 -9.69
CA SER A 111 -18.82 19.35 -11.04
C SER A 111 -17.47 18.67 -11.18
N ILE A 112 -17.45 17.50 -11.83
CA ILE A 112 -16.22 16.76 -12.11
C ILE A 112 -15.39 17.53 -13.14
N ILE A 113 -14.18 17.92 -12.76
CA ILE A 113 -13.23 18.62 -13.64
C ILE A 113 -12.11 17.72 -14.15
N LYS A 114 -11.80 16.64 -13.42
CA LYS A 114 -10.77 15.68 -13.81
C LYS A 114 -11.05 14.32 -13.18
N THR A 115 -10.75 13.27 -13.92
CA THR A 115 -10.65 11.91 -13.39
C THR A 115 -9.32 11.31 -13.81
N TRP A 116 -8.86 10.37 -12.99
CA TRP A 116 -7.72 9.53 -13.26
C TRP A 116 -7.98 8.17 -12.65
N GLN A 117 -7.59 7.13 -13.35
CA GLN A 117 -7.74 5.76 -12.88
C GLN A 117 -6.64 4.89 -13.48
N ALA A 118 -6.18 3.91 -12.73
CA ALA A 118 -5.20 2.95 -13.18
C ALA A 118 -5.38 1.61 -12.49
N ARG A 119 -4.98 0.55 -13.19
CA ARG A 119 -4.91 -0.79 -12.65
C ARG A 119 -3.50 -1.05 -12.12
N LEU A 120 -3.40 -1.67 -10.95
CA LEU A 120 -2.15 -2.19 -10.40
C LEU A 120 -2.08 -3.71 -10.61
N GLN A 121 -0.93 -4.30 -10.35
CA GLN A 121 -0.78 -5.76 -10.43
C GLN A 121 -1.54 -6.43 -9.29
N ASP A 122 -2.06 -7.64 -9.53
CA ASP A 122 -2.97 -8.32 -8.60
C ASP A 122 -2.35 -8.60 -7.21
N LYS A 123 -1.02 -8.71 -7.17
CA LYS A 123 -0.24 -8.88 -5.94
C LYS A 123 -0.08 -7.60 -5.11
N ASN A 124 -0.40 -6.43 -5.66
CA ASN A 124 -0.33 -5.18 -4.92
C ASN A 124 -1.41 -5.12 -3.82
N SER A 125 -1.21 -4.19 -2.88
CA SER A 125 -2.11 -3.99 -1.75
C SER A 125 -2.98 -2.74 -1.96
N ILE A 126 -4.15 -2.73 -1.33
CA ILE A 126 -5.03 -1.55 -1.21
C ILE A 126 -4.25 -0.32 -0.73
N PHE A 127 -3.43 -0.49 0.30
CA PHE A 127 -2.56 0.56 0.83
C PHE A 127 -1.60 1.16 -0.22
N GLN A 128 -1.02 0.34 -1.10
CA GLN A 128 -0.18 0.85 -2.18
C GLN A 128 -1.01 1.57 -3.24
N ALA A 129 -2.18 1.04 -3.58
CA ALA A 129 -3.10 1.65 -4.55
C ALA A 129 -3.59 3.02 -4.06
N GLU A 130 -3.96 3.14 -2.79
CA GLU A 130 -4.40 4.41 -2.22
C GLU A 130 -3.30 5.48 -2.25
N LEU A 131 -2.08 5.11 -1.85
CA LEU A 131 -0.93 6.03 -1.95
C LEU A 131 -0.63 6.45 -3.40
N VAL A 132 -0.91 5.60 -4.39
CA VAL A 132 -0.79 5.97 -5.81
C VAL A 132 -1.86 6.99 -6.19
N GLY A 133 -3.12 6.76 -5.81
CA GLY A 133 -4.23 7.69 -6.06
C GLY A 133 -3.98 9.07 -5.47
N ILE A 134 -3.58 9.12 -4.19
CA ILE A 134 -3.18 10.36 -3.50
C ILE A 134 -2.03 11.04 -4.23
N ARG A 135 -0.97 10.32 -4.60
CA ARG A 135 0.19 10.89 -5.31
C ARG A 135 -0.22 11.54 -6.64
N GLU A 136 -1.05 10.87 -7.43
CA GLU A 136 -1.49 11.42 -8.71
C GLU A 136 -2.43 12.62 -8.53
N GLY A 137 -3.27 12.61 -7.47
CA GLY A 137 -4.03 13.77 -7.05
C GLY A 137 -3.13 14.98 -6.71
N ILE A 138 -2.03 14.75 -5.98
CA ILE A 138 -1.04 15.78 -5.67
C ILE A 138 -0.35 16.30 -6.92
N ASN A 139 0.04 15.42 -7.85
CA ASN A 139 0.65 15.82 -9.12
C ASN A 139 -0.30 16.76 -9.87
N TYR A 140 -1.59 16.40 -9.96
CA TYR A 140 -2.60 17.25 -10.59
C TYR A 140 -2.78 18.59 -9.84
N ALA A 141 -2.91 18.57 -8.52
CA ALA A 141 -3.04 19.78 -7.71
C ALA A 141 -1.82 20.72 -7.80
N THR A 142 -0.62 20.16 -7.95
CA THR A 142 0.62 20.92 -8.15
C THR A 142 0.61 21.61 -9.52
N THR A 143 0.06 20.97 -10.56
CA THR A 143 -0.05 21.59 -11.89
C THR A 143 -1.09 22.70 -11.97
N THR A 144 -2.15 22.65 -11.17
CA THR A 144 -3.20 23.67 -11.18
C THR A 144 -2.84 24.90 -10.35
N ALA A 145 -1.97 24.78 -9.35
CA ALA A 145 -1.59 25.84 -8.41
C ALA A 145 -2.78 26.52 -7.71
N ILE A 146 -3.91 25.82 -7.63
CA ILE A 146 -5.13 26.26 -6.96
C ILE A 146 -5.19 25.59 -5.58
N GLU A 147 -5.74 26.28 -4.59
CA GLU A 147 -6.01 25.71 -3.27
C GLU A 147 -6.86 24.44 -3.40
N THR A 148 -6.24 23.30 -3.10
CA THR A 148 -6.79 21.98 -3.35
C THR A 148 -6.77 21.17 -2.07
N LYS A 149 -7.90 20.54 -1.75
CA LYS A 149 -7.96 19.56 -0.67
C LYS A 149 -8.14 18.17 -1.26
N ILE A 150 -7.28 17.25 -0.87
CA ILE A 150 -7.34 15.84 -1.23
C ILE A 150 -7.97 15.10 -0.07
N TRP A 151 -8.97 14.27 -0.37
CA TRP A 151 -9.74 13.50 0.57
C TRP A 151 -9.44 12.02 0.34
N SER A 152 -9.16 11.32 1.42
CA SER A 152 -8.92 9.87 1.44
C SER A 152 -9.66 9.29 2.63
N ASP A 153 -10.27 8.13 2.42
CA ASP A 153 -10.96 7.39 3.47
C ASP A 153 -10.01 6.50 4.30
N SER A 154 -8.80 6.27 3.78
CA SER A 154 -7.81 5.39 4.35
C SER A 154 -6.96 6.09 5.41
N GLN A 155 -7.41 6.01 6.67
CA GLN A 155 -6.63 6.49 7.81
C GLN A 155 -5.21 5.90 7.85
N SER A 156 -5.03 4.67 7.34
CA SER A 156 -3.72 4.02 7.29
C SER A 156 -2.75 4.74 6.36
N SER A 157 -3.21 5.16 5.17
CA SER A 157 -2.46 5.95 4.21
C SER A 157 -2.13 7.33 4.77
N LEU A 158 -3.12 8.01 5.36
CA LEU A 158 -2.94 9.32 5.98
C LEU A 158 -1.92 9.29 7.12
N LYS A 159 -2.02 8.32 8.03
CA LYS A 159 -1.05 8.13 9.12
C LYS A 159 0.35 7.80 8.59
N ALA A 160 0.45 7.00 7.52
CA ALA A 160 1.73 6.69 6.90
C ALA A 160 2.39 7.90 6.24
N ILE A 161 1.60 8.82 5.68
CA ILE A 161 2.07 10.09 5.10
C ILE A 161 2.41 11.11 6.20
N ALA A 162 1.64 11.19 7.29
CA ALA A 162 1.94 12.08 8.42
C ALA A 162 3.19 11.63 9.21
N ASN A 163 3.50 10.34 9.21
CA ASN A 163 4.64 9.79 9.94
C ASN A 163 5.99 10.15 9.29
N GLN A 164 6.72 11.10 9.87
CA GLN A 164 8.06 11.52 9.43
C GLN A 164 9.09 10.36 9.37
N LYS A 165 8.88 9.31 10.17
CA LYS A 165 9.73 8.11 10.19
C LYS A 165 9.22 7.00 9.28
N THR A 166 8.29 7.30 8.37
CA THR A 166 7.71 6.30 7.49
C THR A 166 8.79 5.57 6.71
N THR A 167 8.66 4.25 6.64
CA THR A 167 9.58 3.38 5.89
C THR A 167 9.03 3.07 4.49
N THR A 168 7.85 3.59 4.16
CA THR A 168 7.20 3.41 2.86
C THR A 168 7.72 4.46 1.87
N PRO A 169 8.43 4.07 0.80
CA PRO A 169 9.01 5.04 -0.14
C PRO A 169 7.98 5.95 -0.80
N LYS A 170 6.80 5.40 -1.15
CA LYS A 170 5.73 6.18 -1.78
C LYS A 170 5.19 7.27 -0.85
N ALA A 171 5.02 6.96 0.43
CA ALA A 171 4.62 7.94 1.44
C ALA A 171 5.69 9.05 1.60
N ARG A 172 6.99 8.72 1.53
CA ARG A 172 8.06 9.74 1.53
C ARG A 172 8.01 10.66 0.32
N GLN A 173 7.80 10.11 -0.87
CA GLN A 173 7.64 10.91 -2.08
C GLN A 173 6.47 11.90 -1.93
N ILE A 174 5.36 11.45 -1.34
CA ILE A 174 4.21 12.29 -1.06
C ILE A 174 4.56 13.39 -0.05
N GLN A 175 5.27 13.06 1.03
CA GLN A 175 5.74 14.04 2.03
C GLN A 175 6.61 15.13 1.40
N GLU A 176 7.57 14.74 0.55
CA GLU A 176 8.44 15.66 -0.19
C GLU A 176 7.63 16.62 -1.08
N SER A 177 6.61 16.12 -1.77
CA SER A 177 5.72 16.97 -2.56
C SER A 177 4.94 17.98 -1.71
N PHE A 178 4.49 17.61 -0.50
CA PHE A 178 3.82 18.55 0.40
C PHE A 178 4.73 19.66 0.90
N LEU A 179 6.01 19.37 1.16
CA LEU A 179 6.98 20.38 1.57
C LEU A 179 7.23 21.44 0.48
N GLN A 180 6.93 21.12 -0.79
CA GLN A 180 7.12 22.02 -1.94
C GLN A 180 5.85 22.79 -2.31
N SER A 181 4.68 22.37 -1.83
CA SER A 181 3.37 22.87 -2.27
C SER A 181 2.53 23.35 -1.08
N SER A 182 2.44 24.67 -0.89
CA SER A 182 1.68 25.27 0.22
C SER A 182 0.17 25.33 -0.01
N ASN A 183 -0.31 25.02 -1.22
CA ASN A 183 -1.71 25.11 -1.63
C ASN A 183 -2.46 23.78 -1.53
N ILE A 184 -1.82 22.70 -1.10
CA ILE A 184 -2.40 21.36 -1.07
C ILE A 184 -2.57 20.92 0.38
N ARG A 185 -3.78 20.48 0.73
CA ARG A 185 -4.08 19.87 2.03
C ARG A 185 -4.62 18.47 1.84
N LEU A 186 -4.41 17.62 2.83
CA LEU A 186 -4.90 16.25 2.88
C LEU A 186 -5.88 16.12 4.05
N GLY A 187 -7.04 15.52 3.79
CA GLY A 187 -8.08 15.33 4.77
C GLY A 187 -8.55 13.89 4.80
N TRP A 188 -8.91 13.42 5.99
CA TRP A 188 -9.67 12.21 6.16
C TRP A 188 -11.15 12.48 5.91
N ILE A 189 -11.77 11.62 5.10
CA ILE A 189 -13.22 11.57 4.95
C ILE A 189 -13.72 10.23 5.47
N LYS A 190 -14.82 10.22 6.19
CA LYS A 190 -15.41 8.97 6.62
C LYS A 190 -16.19 8.36 5.45
N VAL A 191 -15.93 7.08 5.16
CA VAL A 191 -16.76 6.29 4.25
C VAL A 191 -18.20 6.31 4.78
N ASN A 192 -19.04 7.10 4.15
CA ASN A 192 -20.47 7.16 4.40
C ASN A 192 -21.18 7.42 3.07
N VAL A 193 -22.26 6.68 2.82
CA VAL A 193 -23.16 6.86 1.68
C VAL A 193 -23.61 8.32 1.60
N GLY A 194 -23.41 8.97 0.44
CA GLY A 194 -23.86 10.34 0.17
C GLY A 194 -22.76 11.33 -0.23
N HIS A 195 -21.48 10.94 -0.23
CA HIS A 195 -20.40 11.79 -0.74
C HIS A 195 -20.14 11.48 -2.22
N LEU A 196 -20.67 12.34 -3.10
CA LEU A 196 -20.58 12.16 -4.56
C LEU A 196 -19.14 11.93 -5.07
N GLY A 197 -18.15 12.59 -4.45
CA GLY A 197 -16.75 12.43 -4.86
C GLY A 197 -16.14 11.11 -4.45
N ASP A 198 -16.39 10.68 -3.21
CA ASP A 198 -15.96 9.39 -2.66
C ASP A 198 -16.57 8.24 -3.48
N GLU A 199 -17.91 8.25 -3.65
CA GLU A 199 -18.62 7.25 -4.45
C GLU A 199 -18.11 7.20 -5.90
N LYS A 200 -17.75 8.35 -6.48
CA LYS A 200 -17.21 8.38 -7.83
C LYS A 200 -15.79 7.84 -7.89
N ALA A 201 -14.95 8.11 -6.90
CA ALA A 201 -13.60 7.56 -6.83
C ALA A 201 -13.63 6.03 -6.68
N ASP A 202 -14.49 5.49 -5.81
CA ASP A 202 -14.74 4.05 -5.66
C ASP A 202 -15.18 3.40 -6.99
N GLU A 203 -16.16 4.01 -7.68
CA GLU A 203 -16.65 3.55 -8.98
C GLU A 203 -15.49 3.48 -10.01
N LEU A 204 -14.66 4.52 -10.06
CA LEU A 204 -13.50 4.58 -10.97
C LEU A 204 -12.44 3.53 -10.60
N ALA A 205 -12.15 3.33 -9.31
CA ALA A 205 -11.18 2.34 -8.86
C ALA A 205 -11.64 0.92 -9.21
N LYS A 206 -12.93 0.59 -8.99
CA LYS A 206 -13.54 -0.67 -9.44
C LYS A 206 -13.53 -0.81 -10.95
N GLY A 207 -13.89 0.25 -11.67
CA GLY A 207 -13.88 0.30 -13.13
C GLY A 207 -12.49 0.05 -13.72
N ALA A 208 -11.44 0.53 -13.07
CA ALA A 208 -10.06 0.31 -13.49
C ALA A 208 -9.64 -1.16 -13.44
N ILE A 209 -10.19 -1.96 -12.53
CA ILE A 209 -9.87 -3.39 -12.44
C ILE A 209 -10.42 -4.15 -13.66
N ILE A 210 -11.63 -3.80 -14.07
CA ILE A 210 -12.39 -4.50 -15.12
C ILE A 210 -11.97 -4.04 -16.52
N SER A 211 -11.62 -2.76 -16.67
CA SER A 211 -11.28 -2.18 -17.96
C SER A 211 -9.91 -2.62 -18.47
N THR A 212 -9.81 -2.89 -19.77
CA THR A 212 -8.54 -3.15 -20.48
C THR A 212 -7.92 -1.89 -21.09
N GLU A 213 -8.64 -0.77 -21.05
CA GLU A 213 -8.22 0.50 -21.66
C GLU A 213 -7.44 1.40 -20.68
N VAL A 214 -7.48 1.08 -19.39
CA VAL A 214 -6.76 1.84 -18.36
C VAL A 214 -5.30 1.41 -18.27
N PRO A 215 -4.39 2.33 -17.91
CA PRO A 215 -2.98 1.99 -17.76
C PRO A 215 -2.77 0.96 -16.64
N LEU A 216 -1.95 -0.05 -16.92
CA LEU A 216 -1.42 -0.96 -15.91
C LEU A 216 -0.14 -0.37 -15.31
N LEU A 217 -0.18 0.00 -14.04
CA LEU A 217 0.97 0.49 -13.29
C LEU A 217 1.75 -0.68 -12.70
N GLN A 218 2.97 -0.83 -13.18
CA GLN A 218 3.93 -1.77 -12.62
C GLN A 218 4.68 -1.09 -11.48
N ILE A 219 4.26 -1.39 -10.25
CA ILE A 219 4.93 -0.93 -9.03
C ILE A 219 5.45 -2.14 -8.25
N PRO A 220 6.55 -1.99 -7.49
CA PRO A 220 7.10 -3.09 -6.73
C PRO A 220 6.07 -3.71 -5.76
N PHE A 221 6.09 -5.03 -5.65
CA PHE A 221 5.19 -5.77 -4.78
C PHE A 221 5.45 -5.46 -3.30
N PRO A 222 4.40 -5.47 -2.47
CA PRO A 222 4.55 -5.19 -1.04
C PRO A 222 5.27 -6.36 -0.37
N ARG A 223 6.10 -6.09 0.64
CA ARG A 223 6.80 -7.17 1.37
C ARG A 223 5.84 -8.15 2.05
N SER A 224 4.64 -7.69 2.40
CA SER A 224 3.60 -8.52 3.00
C SER A 224 3.06 -9.59 2.05
N SER A 225 3.06 -9.35 0.73
CA SER A 225 2.65 -10.40 -0.22
C SER A 225 3.68 -11.53 -0.26
N THR A 226 4.97 -11.20 -0.29
CA THR A 226 6.05 -12.20 -0.19
C THR A 226 5.98 -12.99 1.09
N GLU A 227 5.77 -12.30 2.22
CA GLU A 227 5.70 -12.95 3.53
C GLU A 227 4.54 -13.95 3.58
N ARG A 228 3.38 -13.60 3.00
CA ARG A 228 2.24 -14.50 2.92
C ARG A 228 2.53 -15.69 2.01
N GLU A 229 3.04 -15.46 0.79
CA GLU A 229 3.34 -16.51 -0.18
C GLU A 229 4.38 -17.52 0.37
N LEU A 230 5.45 -17.03 1.01
CA LEU A 230 6.46 -17.90 1.61
C LEU A 230 5.90 -18.70 2.78
N LYS A 231 5.07 -18.10 3.64
CA LYS A 231 4.38 -18.82 4.72
C LYS A 231 3.45 -19.90 4.20
N GLU A 232 2.74 -19.65 3.10
CA GLU A 232 1.86 -20.64 2.45
C GLU A 232 2.69 -21.83 1.94
N ILE A 233 3.82 -21.58 1.28
CA ILE A 233 4.75 -22.62 0.83
C ILE A 233 5.31 -23.40 2.03
N ALA A 234 5.69 -22.72 3.10
CA ALA A 234 6.19 -23.33 4.33
C ALA A 234 5.13 -24.21 5.00
N LEU A 235 3.87 -23.77 5.04
CA LEU A 235 2.73 -24.56 5.52
C LEU A 235 2.52 -25.79 4.64
N ALA A 236 2.52 -25.65 3.32
CA ALA A 236 2.33 -26.74 2.38
C ALA A 236 3.45 -27.78 2.52
N LYS A 237 4.70 -27.34 2.71
CA LYS A 237 5.85 -28.21 3.00
C LYS A 237 5.65 -28.97 4.31
N TRP A 238 5.15 -28.33 5.36
CA TRP A 238 4.87 -28.97 6.64
C TRP A 238 3.75 -30.01 6.55
N GLN A 239 2.66 -29.71 5.84
CA GLN A 239 1.53 -30.64 5.65
C GLN A 239 1.87 -31.88 4.81
N LYS A 240 2.93 -31.83 4.01
CA LYS A 240 3.44 -32.95 3.19
C LYS A 240 4.40 -33.87 3.97
N GLN A 241 4.78 -33.52 5.20
CA GLN A 241 5.62 -34.34 6.10
C GLN A 241 4.77 -35.22 7.00
#